data_AF-A0A7S1F9H0-F1
#
_entry.id   AF-A0A7S1F9H0-F1
#
_cell.length_a   1.000
_cell.length_b   1.000
_cell.length_c   1.000
_cell.angle_alpha   90.00
_cell.angle_beta   90.00
_cell.angle_gamma   90.00
#
_symmetry.space_group_name_H-M   'P 1'
#
loop_
_entity.id
_entity.type
_entity.pdbx_description
1 polymer ?
#
loop_
_entity_poly.entity_id
_entity_poly.type
_entity_poly.pdbx_seq_one_letter_code
_entity_poly.pdbx_strand_id
1 'polypeptide(L)'
;MVHHWVQEVIVEAITSGVLSIPPPLLTVVFQELGHGMVMYQEGLQLTRVKFPFPYTTTMVLLLLMVSCITPVAFCTWTTGYVWPILFTFLSIFGFWAMHFTA
;
A
#
# COMPACT_ATOMS: atom_id res chain seq x y z
N MET A 1 -2.91 20.75 12.62
CA MET A 1 -2.30 21.78 13.48
C MET A 1 -1.30 22.63 12.70
N VAL A 2 -0.19 22.07 12.19
CA VAL A 2 0.83 22.85 11.44
C VAL A 2 0.27 23.56 10.19
N HIS A 3 -0.59 22.89 9.42
CA HIS A 3 -1.26 23.50 8.26
C HIS A 3 -1.99 24.82 8.58
N HIS A 4 -2.72 24.87 9.70
CA HIS A 4 -3.43 26.08 10.10
C HIS A 4 -2.46 27.19 10.50
N TRP A 5 -1.37 26.87 11.20
CA TRP A 5 -0.35 27.88 11.55
C TRP A 5 0.29 28.49 10.30
N VAL A 6 0.53 27.69 9.27
CA VAL A 6 1.03 28.19 7.99
C VAL A 6 0.01 29.13 7.33
N GLN A 7 -1.28 28.78 7.34
CA GLN A 7 -2.32 29.65 6.80
C GLN A 7 -2.43 30.99 7.57
N GLU A 8 -2.37 30.95 8.90
CA GLU A 8 -2.37 32.16 9.74
C GLU A 8 -1.20 33.09 9.42
N VAL A 9 0.02 32.55 9.28
CA VAL A 9 1.21 33.35 8.93
C VAL A 9 1.06 33.99 7.54
N ILE A 10 0.45 33.28 6.58
CA ILE A 10 0.18 33.85 5.26
C ILE A 10 -0.81 35.01 5.37
N VAL A 11 -1.86 34.87 6.17
CA VAL A 11 -2.85 35.93 6.43
C VAL A 11 -2.19 37.15 7.10
N GLU A 12 -1.33 36.93 8.09
CA GLU A 12 -0.56 38.00 8.76
C GLU A 12 0.43 38.70 7.82
N ALA A 13 1.07 37.97 6.91
CA ALA A 13 1.98 38.53 5.91
C ALA A 13 1.25 39.44 4.90
N ILE A 14 -0.02 39.18 4.63
CA ILE A 14 -0.86 40.02 3.76
C ILE A 14 -1.28 41.29 4.48
N THR A 15 -1.74 41.17 5.74
CA THR A 15 -2.21 42.33 6.52
C THR A 15 -1.06 43.28 6.88
N SER A 16 0.14 42.76 7.10
CA SER A 16 1.36 43.55 7.32
C SER A 16 1.93 44.18 6.04
N GLY A 17 1.41 43.83 4.86
CA GLY A 17 1.87 44.35 3.57
C GLY A 17 3.18 43.76 3.06
N VAL A 18 3.78 42.80 3.78
CA VAL A 18 4.97 42.05 3.34
C VAL A 18 4.65 41.23 2.08
N LEU A 19 3.43 40.73 1.97
CA LEU A 19 2.92 39.95 0.85
C LEU A 19 1.87 40.77 0.06
N SER A 20 2.27 41.46 -1.01
CA SER A 20 1.37 42.33 -1.81
C SER A 20 0.80 41.65 -3.08
N ILE A 21 0.61 40.34 -3.04
CA ILE A 21 0.17 39.55 -4.20
C ILE A 21 -1.34 39.72 -4.39
N PRO A 22 -1.86 39.84 -5.63
CA PRO A 22 -3.29 39.99 -5.85
C PRO A 22 -4.10 38.77 -5.37
N PRO A 23 -5.34 38.96 -4.88
CA PRO A 23 -6.17 37.90 -4.29
C PRO A 23 -6.33 36.63 -5.14
N PRO A 24 -6.49 36.69 -6.49
CA PRO A 24 -6.63 35.48 -7.31
C PRO A 24 -5.42 34.54 -7.26
N LEU A 25 -4.19 35.08 -7.19
CA LEU A 25 -2.98 34.25 -7.09
C LEU A 25 -2.84 33.64 -5.69
N LEU A 26 -3.23 34.38 -4.67
CA LEU A 26 -3.20 33.90 -3.29
C LEU A 26 -4.19 32.74 -3.07
N THR A 27 -5.37 32.79 -3.69
CA THR A 27 -6.33 31.68 -3.67
C THR A 27 -5.72 30.40 -4.22
N VAL A 28 -4.91 30.48 -5.28
CA VAL A 28 -4.21 29.30 -5.84
C VAL A 28 -3.22 28.71 -4.83
N VAL A 29 -2.48 29.55 -4.09
CA VAL A 29 -1.56 29.08 -3.04
C VAL A 29 -2.32 28.33 -1.94
N PHE A 30 -3.47 28.84 -1.50
CA PHE A 30 -4.31 28.15 -0.52
C PHE A 30 -4.93 26.85 -1.06
N GLN A 31 -5.29 26.83 -2.35
CA GLN A 31 -5.80 25.63 -3.01
C GLN A 31 -4.72 24.53 -3.08
N GLU A 32 -3.48 24.87 -3.46
CA GLU A 32 -2.36 23.92 -3.47
C GLU A 32 -2.02 23.41 -2.06
N LEU A 33 -2.04 24.29 -1.05
CA LEU A 33 -1.88 23.89 0.36
C LEU A 33 -2.98 22.92 0.81
N GLY A 34 -4.24 23.20 0.44
CA GLY A 34 -5.38 22.33 0.71
C GLY A 34 -5.26 20.98 -0.01
N HIS A 35 -4.86 20.98 -1.28
CA HIS A 35 -4.60 19.77 -2.06
C HIS A 35 -3.49 18.91 -1.42
N GLY A 36 -2.40 19.54 -0.98
CA GLY A 36 -1.33 18.86 -0.22
C GLY A 36 -1.84 18.20 1.07
N MET A 37 -2.79 18.81 1.77
CA MET A 37 -3.41 18.22 2.96
C MET A 37 -4.30 17.01 2.65
N VAL A 38 -5.01 17.02 1.51
CA VAL A 38 -5.78 15.84 1.05
C VAL A 38 -4.83 14.68 0.79
N MET A 39 -3.75 14.92 0.04
CA MET A 39 -2.73 13.90 -0.26
C MET A 39 -2.06 13.36 1.01
N TYR A 40 -1.76 14.23 1.98
CA TYR A 40 -1.24 13.81 3.28
C TYR A 40 -2.23 12.91 4.03
N GLN A 41 -3.52 13.25 4.02
CA GLN A 41 -4.55 12.47 4.69
C GLN A 41 -4.80 11.12 4.01
N GLU A 42 -4.75 11.06 2.67
CA GLU A 42 -4.79 9.81 1.90
C GLU A 42 -3.59 8.91 2.24
N GLY A 43 -2.38 9.49 2.32
CA GLY A 43 -1.19 8.76 2.78
C GLY A 43 -1.32 8.21 4.20
N LEU A 44 -1.90 8.99 5.12
CA LEU A 44 -2.21 8.53 6.46
C LEU A 44 -3.26 7.40 6.48
N GLN A 45 -4.25 7.46 5.60
CA GLN A 45 -5.26 6.41 5.46
C GLN A 45 -4.62 5.10 5.01
N LEU A 46 -3.70 5.12 4.03
CA LEU A 46 -2.94 3.93 3.62
C LEU A 46 -2.17 3.31 4.79
N THR A 47 -1.63 4.14 5.67
CA THR A 47 -0.86 3.66 6.83
C THR A 47 -1.75 3.13 7.96
N ARG A 48 -2.96 3.69 8.12
CA ARG A 48 -3.92 3.32 9.18
C ARG A 48 -4.81 2.15 8.80
N VAL A 49 -5.24 2.09 7.55
CA VAL A 49 -6.10 1.01 7.03
C VAL A 49 -5.19 -0.17 6.75
N LYS A 50 -4.95 -0.96 7.80
CA LYS A 50 -4.31 -2.25 7.65
C LYS A 50 -5.20 -3.13 6.79
N PHE A 51 -4.57 -3.89 5.91
CA PHE A 51 -5.24 -4.87 5.08
C PHE A 51 -6.10 -5.81 5.96
N PRO A 52 -7.33 -6.19 5.53
CA PRO A 52 -8.25 -6.92 6.39
C PRO A 52 -7.62 -8.23 6.89
N PHE A 53 -7.47 -8.33 8.21
CA PHE A 53 -6.96 -9.53 8.88
C PHE A 53 -7.57 -10.86 8.39
N PRO A 54 -8.91 -10.99 8.20
CA PRO A 54 -9.48 -12.24 7.72
C PRO A 54 -8.98 -12.60 6.32
N TYR A 55 -8.75 -11.63 5.43
CA TYR A 55 -8.25 -11.91 4.09
C TYR A 55 -6.84 -12.47 4.14
N THR A 56 -5.91 -11.81 4.83
CA THR A 56 -4.53 -12.31 4.99
C THR A 56 -4.52 -13.72 5.57
N THR A 57 -5.35 -13.97 6.59
CA THR A 57 -5.47 -15.28 7.22
C THR A 57 -5.97 -16.34 6.25
N THR A 58 -7.02 -16.06 5.46
CA THR A 58 -7.53 -17.00 4.45
C THR A 58 -6.51 -17.29 3.35
N MET A 59 -5.72 -16.30 2.94
CA MET A 59 -4.66 -16.45 1.93
C MET A 59 -3.58 -17.42 2.42
N VAL A 60 -3.10 -17.23 3.65
CA VAL A 60 -2.09 -18.10 4.28
C VAL A 60 -2.62 -19.51 4.46
N LEU A 61 -3.88 -19.67 4.91
CA LEU A 61 -4.50 -21.00 5.04
C LEU A 61 -4.59 -21.73 3.69
N LEU A 62 -4.97 -21.03 2.62
CA LEU A 62 -5.00 -21.61 1.28
C LEU A 62 -3.61 -22.01 0.78
N LEU A 63 -2.60 -21.15 1.00
CA LEU A 63 -1.19 -21.43 0.68
C LEU A 63 -0.68 -22.68 1.41
N LEU A 64 -1.04 -22.83 2.70
CA LEU A 64 -0.70 -24.03 3.47
C LEU A 64 -1.35 -25.28 2.88
N MET A 65 -2.64 -25.22 2.51
CA MET A 65 -3.32 -26.36 1.87
C MET A 65 -2.64 -26.74 0.55
N VAL A 66 -2.35 -25.77 -0.32
CA VAL A 66 -1.64 -26.01 -1.58
C VAL A 66 -0.27 -26.63 -1.32
N SER A 67 0.48 -26.11 -0.35
CA SER A 67 1.81 -26.64 -0.02
C SER A 67 1.80 -28.10 0.45
N CYS A 68 0.70 -28.57 1.06
CA CYS A 68 0.53 -29.96 1.48
C CYS A 68 -0.05 -30.86 0.39
N ILE A 69 -1.01 -30.38 -0.39
CA ILE A 69 -1.73 -31.18 -1.40
C ILE A 69 -0.87 -31.39 -2.65
N THR A 70 -0.18 -30.36 -3.12
CA THR A 70 0.67 -30.40 -4.32
C THR A 70 1.73 -31.51 -4.30
N PRO A 71 2.56 -31.69 -3.25
CA PRO A 71 3.53 -32.79 -3.20
C PRO A 71 2.84 -34.16 -3.25
N VAL A 72 1.72 -34.34 -2.54
CA VAL A 72 0.99 -35.61 -2.51
C VAL A 72 0.42 -35.94 -3.90
N ALA A 73 -0.13 -34.95 -4.60
CA ALA A 73 -0.64 -35.12 -5.95
C ALA A 73 0.46 -35.47 -6.96
N PHE A 74 1.59 -34.76 -6.95
CA PHE A 74 2.67 -35.02 -7.91
C PHE A 74 3.40 -36.35 -7.67
N CYS A 75 3.56 -36.75 -6.41
CA CYS A 75 4.13 -38.06 -6.06
C CYS A 75 3.21 -39.23 -6.43
N THR A 76 1.89 -39.03 -6.52
CA THR A 76 0.94 -40.09 -6.93
C THR A 76 0.75 -40.16 -8.45
N TRP A 77 0.90 -39.04 -9.17
CA TRP A 77 0.72 -38.99 -10.62
C TRP A 77 1.95 -39.38 -11.44
N THR A 78 3.15 -39.30 -10.86
CA THR A 78 4.40 -39.55 -11.60
C THR A 78 5.16 -40.72 -10.99
N THR A 79 5.64 -41.63 -11.83
CA THR A 79 6.43 -42.80 -11.40
C THR A 79 7.92 -42.50 -11.19
N GLY A 80 8.43 -41.38 -11.72
CA GLY A 80 9.82 -40.94 -11.58
C GLY A 80 10.01 -39.86 -10.49
N TYR A 81 11.24 -39.74 -9.98
CA TYR A 81 11.56 -38.85 -8.86
C TYR A 81 11.85 -37.39 -9.23
N VAL A 82 12.37 -37.14 -10.44
CA VAL A 82 12.88 -35.82 -10.83
C VAL A 82 11.75 -34.82 -11.09
N TRP A 83 10.72 -35.24 -11.82
CA TRP A 83 9.61 -34.36 -12.22
C TRP A 83 8.74 -33.89 -11.04
N PRO A 84 8.33 -34.75 -10.08
CA PRO A 84 7.58 -34.32 -8.91
C PRO A 84 8.31 -33.29 -8.07
N ILE A 85 9.63 -33.45 -7.88
CA ILE A 85 10.46 -32.54 -7.09
C ILE A 85 10.50 -31.16 -7.76
N LEU A 86 10.79 -31.09 -9.06
CA LEU A 86 10.89 -29.84 -9.79
C LEU A 86 9.56 -29.07 -9.81
N PHE A 87 8.46 -29.74 -10.15
CA PHE A 87 7.15 -29.08 -10.24
C PHE A 87 6.60 -28.67 -8.88
N THR A 88 6.77 -29.51 -7.86
CA THR A 88 6.37 -29.18 -6.48
C THR A 88 7.16 -27.99 -5.96
N PHE A 89 8.48 -27.98 -6.13
CA PHE A 89 9.33 -26.87 -5.71
C PHE A 89 8.95 -25.57 -6.41
N LEU A 90 8.87 -25.58 -7.75
CA LEU A 90 8.54 -24.39 -8.53
C LEU A 90 7.17 -23.82 -8.18
N SER A 91 6.17 -24.69 -7.99
CA SER A 91 4.81 -24.26 -7.65
C SER A 91 4.75 -23.65 -6.25
N ILE A 92 5.25 -24.36 -5.23
CA ILE A 92 5.23 -23.87 -3.85
C ILE A 92 6.06 -22.59 -3.72
N PHE A 93 7.28 -22.58 -4.29
CA PHE A 93 8.14 -21.40 -4.28
C PHE A 93 7.47 -20.21 -4.97
N GLY A 94 6.88 -20.40 -6.15
CA GLY A 94 6.21 -19.33 -6.88
C GLY A 94 5.04 -18.72 -6.11
N PHE A 95 4.19 -19.56 -5.51
CA PHE A 95 3.04 -19.08 -4.72
C PHE A 95 3.47 -18.36 -3.44
N TRP A 96 4.49 -18.87 -2.74
CA TRP A 96 5.02 -18.18 -1.56
C TRP A 96 5.76 -16.90 -1.90
N ALA A 97 6.55 -16.87 -2.99
CA ALA A 97 7.23 -15.67 -3.45
C ALA A 97 6.24 -14.54 -3.81
N MET A 98 5.13 -14.89 -4.48
CA MET A 98 4.06 -13.95 -4.76
C MET A 98 3.43 -13.40 -3.46
N HIS A 99 3.17 -14.27 -2.48
CA HIS A 99 2.60 -13.85 -1.20
C HIS A 99 3.52 -12.90 -0.41
N PHE A 100 4.84 -13.09 -0.47
CA PHE A 100 5.79 -12.18 0.19
C PHE A 100 5.99 -10.84 -0.51
N THR A 101 5.71 -10.78 -1.82
CA THR A 101 5.88 -9.56 -2.62
C THR A 101 4.61 -8.69 -2.63
N ALA A 102 3.44 -9.32 -2.43
CA ALA A 102 2.14 -8.66 -2.33
C ALA A 102 1.90 -8.06 -0.94
#